data_AF-A0A965EMF5-F1
#
_entry.id   AF-A0A965EMF5-F1
#
_cell.length_a   1.000
_cell.length_b   1.000
_cell.length_c   1.000
_cell.angle_alpha   90.00
_cell.angle_beta   90.00
_cell.angle_gamma   90.00
#
_symmetry.space_group_name_H-M   'P 1'
#
loop_
_entity.id
_entity.type
_entity.pdbx_description
1 polymer ?
#
loop_
_entity_poly.entity_id
_entity_poly.type
_entity_poly.pdbx_seq_one_letter_code
_entity_poly.pdbx_strand_id
1 'polypeptide(L)'
;MSLEYYRQNFGAALHAIDDYSIEHISAPKMLDALKRLDLDDIVTVHEGDFRGMSSKPEPNSVPFDFVWFDCGGPAEYVRFLEEYWPLINPDGGILVLHFRYWDIAP
;
A
#
# COMPACT_ATOMS: atom_id res chain seq x y z
N MET A 1 -19.19 -17.11 7.78
CA MET A 1 -19.22 -15.78 8.45
C MET A 1 -20.65 -15.43 8.80
N SER A 2 -20.91 -14.95 10.01
CA SER A 2 -22.23 -14.47 10.43
C SER A 2 -22.45 -13.01 10.02
N LEU A 3 -23.69 -12.53 10.03
CA LEU A 3 -24.03 -11.12 9.83
C LEU A 3 -23.39 -10.19 10.88
N GLU A 4 -23.08 -10.72 12.07
CA GLU A 4 -22.40 -9.96 13.13
C GLU A 4 -20.95 -9.64 12.78
N TYR A 5 -20.26 -10.50 12.03
CA TYR A 5 -18.89 -10.25 11.56
C TYR A 5 -18.82 -8.95 10.74
N TYR A 6 -19.75 -8.74 9.81
CA TYR A 6 -19.82 -7.54 8.97
C TYR A 6 -20.32 -6.28 9.67
N ARG A 7 -20.83 -6.41 10.91
CA ARG A 7 -21.28 -5.27 11.73
C ARG A 7 -20.22 -4.77 12.69
N GLN A 8 -19.09 -5.47 12.79
CA GLN A 8 -17.95 -4.99 13.56
C GLN A 8 -17.40 -3.73 12.89
N ASN A 9 -17.00 -2.75 13.70
CA ASN A 9 -16.39 -1.55 13.19
C ASN A 9 -15.01 -1.93 12.64
N PHE A 10 -14.91 -2.04 11.31
CA PHE A 10 -13.65 -2.37 10.65
C PHE A 10 -12.78 -1.11 10.70
N GLY A 11 -11.80 -1.10 11.62
CA GLY A 11 -10.84 -0.02 11.78
C GLY A 11 -9.85 0.00 10.60
N ALA A 12 -10.36 0.31 9.41
CA ALA A 12 -9.56 0.33 8.20
C ALA A 12 -8.45 1.37 8.32
N ALA A 13 -7.24 0.98 7.91
CA ALA A 13 -6.12 1.87 7.75
C ALA A 13 -5.45 1.57 6.41
N LEU A 14 -5.18 2.62 5.64
CA LEU A 14 -4.46 2.54 4.38
C LEU A 14 -3.18 3.38 4.50
N HIS A 15 -2.03 2.72 4.35
CA HIS A 15 -0.75 3.39 4.25
C HIS A 15 -0.34 3.50 2.77
N ALA A 16 -0.19 4.73 2.27
CA ALA A 16 0.32 5.01 0.94
C ALA A 16 1.76 5.51 1.04
N ILE A 17 2.64 5.00 0.18
CA ILE A 17 4.05 5.39 0.12
C ILE A 17 4.35 5.87 -1.30
N ASP A 18 4.90 7.06 -1.44
CA ASP A 18 5.23 7.67 -2.73
C ASP A 18 6.43 8.62 -2.55
N ASP A 19 7.40 8.58 -3.45
CA ASP A 19 8.60 9.43 -3.38
C ASP A 19 8.45 10.75 -4.16
N TYR A 20 7.30 10.98 -4.80
CA TYR A 20 6.97 12.15 -5.59
C TYR A 20 7.96 12.46 -6.72
N SER A 21 8.71 11.46 -7.17
CA SER A 21 9.80 11.62 -8.14
C SER A 21 9.32 11.95 -9.57
N ILE A 22 8.05 11.70 -9.90
CA ILE A 22 7.49 11.94 -11.23
C ILE A 22 6.90 13.35 -11.34
N GLU A 23 7.34 14.13 -12.34
CA GLU A 23 6.78 15.46 -12.62
C GLU A 23 5.27 15.38 -12.92
N HIS A 24 4.50 16.38 -12.48
CA HIS A 24 3.02 16.41 -12.56
C HIS A 24 2.29 15.39 -11.66
N ILE A 25 2.83 15.11 -10.47
CA ILE A 25 2.16 14.31 -9.43
C ILE A 25 0.71 14.73 -9.15
N SER A 26 -0.17 13.73 -9.07
CA SER A 26 -1.56 13.87 -8.64
C SER A 26 -1.74 13.82 -7.12
N ALA A 27 -0.68 13.51 -6.37
CA ALA A 27 -0.74 13.31 -4.92
C ALA A 27 -1.38 14.47 -4.14
N PRO A 28 -1.09 15.77 -4.43
CA PRO A 28 -1.80 16.87 -3.78
C PRO A 28 -3.31 16.86 -4.05
N LYS A 29 -3.72 16.50 -5.28
CA LYS A 29 -5.15 16.38 -5.65
C LYS A 29 -5.80 15.18 -4.96
N MET A 30 -5.04 14.13 -4.68
CA MET A 30 -5.51 12.97 -3.93
C MET A 30 -5.82 13.34 -2.47
N LEU A 31 -4.94 14.11 -1.80
CA LEU A 31 -5.20 14.60 -0.44
C LEU A 31 -6.47 15.46 -0.36
N ASP A 32 -6.70 16.33 -1.35
CA ASP A 32 -7.94 17.11 -1.44
C ASP A 32 -9.17 16.22 -1.65
N ALA A 33 -9.04 15.14 -2.44
CA ALA A 33 -10.11 14.17 -2.65
C ALA A 33 -10.42 13.37 -1.38
N LEU A 34 -9.41 12.94 -0.61
CA LEU A 34 -9.60 12.25 0.66
C LEU A 34 -10.40 13.09 1.66
N LYS A 35 -10.00 14.36 1.85
CA LYS A 35 -10.72 15.30 2.72
C LYS A 35 -12.17 15.51 2.29
N ARG A 36 -12.42 15.60 0.98
CA ARG A 36 -13.77 15.78 0.43
C ARG A 36 -14.67 14.55 0.59
N LEU A 37 -14.07 13.38 0.81
CA LEU A 37 -14.76 12.11 1.00
C LEU A 37 -14.79 11.68 2.48
N ASP A 38 -14.27 12.51 3.39
CA ASP A 38 -14.10 12.19 4.81
C ASP A 38 -13.33 10.87 5.02
N LEU A 39 -12.22 10.69 4.27
CA LEU A 39 -11.33 9.51 4.34
C LEU A 39 -9.92 9.85 4.83
N ASP A 40 -9.64 11.09 5.19
CA ASP A 40 -8.32 11.55 5.61
C ASP A 40 -7.90 11.08 7.01
N ASP A 41 -8.81 10.46 7.76
CA ASP A 41 -8.56 9.78 9.04
C ASP A 41 -8.09 8.33 8.89
N ILE A 42 -8.46 7.66 7.78
CA ILE A 42 -8.09 6.26 7.51
C ILE A 42 -6.89 6.12 6.57
N VAL A 43 -6.48 7.18 5.86
CA VAL A 43 -5.35 7.15 4.94
C VAL A 43 -4.16 7.94 5.49
N THR A 44 -3.02 7.27 5.64
CA THR A 44 -1.74 7.92 5.98
C THR A 44 -0.80 7.86 4.79
N VAL A 45 -0.30 9.02 4.37
CA VAL A 45 0.66 9.14 3.27
C VAL A 45 2.07 9.33 3.83
N HIS A 46 3.00 8.50 3.37
CA HIS A 46 4.41 8.58 3.70
C HIS A 46 5.18 9.03 2.47
N GLU A 47 5.84 10.18 2.56
CA GLU A 47 6.71 10.68 1.49
C GLU A 47 8.08 9.98 1.55
N GLY A 48 8.44 9.30 0.47
CA GLY A 48 9.76 8.74 0.25
C GLY A 48 9.75 7.39 -0.44
N ASP A 49 10.94 6.83 -0.60
CA ASP A 49 11.16 5.55 -1.25
C ASP A 49 10.60 4.39 -0.39
N PHE A 50 9.94 3.41 -1.03
CA PHE A 50 9.33 2.29 -0.31
C PHE A 50 10.35 1.41 0.45
N ARG A 51 11.62 1.41 0.06
CA ARG A 51 12.66 0.58 0.67
C ARG A 51 12.95 1.06 2.09
N GLY A 52 12.83 0.16 3.05
CA GLY A 52 12.97 0.44 4.49
C GLY A 52 11.72 1.04 5.15
N MET A 53 10.65 1.30 4.39
CA MET A 53 9.41 1.86 4.94
C MET A 53 8.44 0.83 5.50
N SER A 54 8.74 -0.46 5.41
CA SER A 54 7.94 -1.53 6.04
C SER A 54 7.77 -1.37 7.55
N SER A 55 8.67 -0.61 8.20
CA SER A 55 8.66 -0.30 9.63
C SER A 55 7.88 0.98 10.01
N LYS A 56 7.38 1.73 9.02
CA LYS A 56 6.68 3.00 9.23
C LYS A 56 5.23 2.86 9.69
N PRO A 57 4.44 1.88 9.20
CA PRO A 57 3.11 1.63 9.74
C PRO A 57 3.15 1.37 11.25
N GLU A 58 2.13 1.83 11.96
CA GLU A 58 1.98 1.56 13.39
C GLU A 58 1.96 0.04 13.63
N PRO A 59 2.41 -0.46 14.80
CA PRO A 59 2.45 -1.90 15.07
C PRO A 59 1.10 -2.62 14.92
N ASN A 60 -0.02 -1.89 15.06
CA ASN A 60 -1.37 -2.43 14.90
C ASN A 60 -1.85 -2.48 13.44
N SER A 61 -1.07 -1.95 12.50
CA SER A 61 -1.36 -1.98 11.06
C SER A 61 -0.82 -3.24 10.37
N VAL A 62 -0.17 -4.13 11.12
CA VAL A 62 0.31 -5.43 10.62
C VAL A 62 -0.40 -6.58 11.35
N PRO A 63 -0.60 -7.73 10.67
CA PRO A 63 -0.22 -8.00 9.29
C PRO A 63 -1.09 -7.26 8.26
N PHE A 64 -0.57 -7.02 7.06
CA PHE A 64 -1.30 -6.36 5.98
C PHE A 64 -2.32 -7.32 5.35
N ASP A 65 -3.60 -6.96 5.39
CA ASP A 65 -4.66 -7.73 4.75
C ASP A 65 -4.68 -7.53 3.22
N PHE A 66 -4.22 -6.37 2.77
CA PHE A 66 -4.16 -6.01 1.36
C PHE A 66 -2.94 -5.15 1.08
N VAL A 67 -2.22 -5.50 0.02
CA VAL A 67 -1.13 -4.68 -0.51
C VAL A 67 -1.27 -4.55 -2.02
N TRP A 68 -1.21 -3.32 -2.51
CA TRP A 68 -1.08 -3.01 -3.93
C TRP A 68 0.29 -2.38 -4.16
N PHE A 69 1.14 -3.10 -4.89
CA PHE A 69 2.46 -2.61 -5.26
C PHE A 69 2.45 -2.17 -6.73
N ASP A 70 2.70 -0.88 -6.93
CA ASP A 70 2.68 -0.19 -8.22
C ASP A 70 3.84 0.81 -8.31
N CYS A 71 5.07 0.30 -8.20
CA CYS A 71 6.26 1.14 -8.27
C CYS A 71 7.44 0.33 -8.84
N GLY A 72 8.26 0.99 -9.66
CA GLY A 72 9.53 0.44 -10.15
C GLY A 72 9.40 -0.73 -11.11
N GLY A 73 10.51 -1.44 -11.32
CA GLY A 73 10.67 -2.54 -12.26
C GLY A 73 10.94 -3.90 -11.59
N PRO A 74 11.43 -4.91 -12.35
CA PRO A 74 11.69 -6.25 -11.81
C PRO A 74 12.56 -6.28 -10.56
N ALA A 75 13.58 -5.42 -10.48
CA ALA A 75 14.45 -5.32 -9.32
C ALA A 75 13.68 -4.83 -8.08
N GLU A 76 12.86 -3.79 -8.23
CA GLU A 76 12.05 -3.22 -7.15
C GLU A 76 11.00 -4.23 -6.66
N TYR A 77 10.45 -5.06 -7.55
CA TYR A 77 9.53 -6.13 -7.17
C TYR A 77 10.20 -7.17 -6.27
N VAL A 78 11.44 -7.58 -6.59
CA VAL A 78 12.22 -8.49 -5.74
C VAL A 78 12.48 -7.84 -4.38
N ARG A 79 12.93 -6.58 -4.37
CA ARG A 79 13.19 -5.84 -3.12
C ARG A 79 11.94 -5.72 -2.26
N PHE A 80 10.81 -5.40 -2.88
CA PHE A 80 9.54 -5.31 -2.19
C PHE A 80 9.15 -6.66 -1.56
N LEU A 81 9.26 -7.76 -2.31
CA LEU A 81 8.93 -9.09 -1.79
C LEU A 81 9.86 -9.50 -0.65
N GLU A 82 11.16 -9.20 -0.72
CA GLU A 82 12.10 -9.47 0.38
C GLU A 82 11.70 -8.76 1.69
N GLU A 83 11.22 -7.52 1.59
CA GLU A 83 10.95 -6.67 2.75
C GLU A 83 9.51 -6.81 3.28
N TYR A 84 8.50 -6.83 2.40
CA TYR A 84 7.09 -6.71 2.77
C TYR A 84 6.35 -8.05 2.83
N TRP A 85 6.81 -9.09 2.11
CA TRP A 85 6.14 -10.41 2.12
C TRP A 85 5.92 -10.98 3.53
N PRO A 86 6.89 -10.91 4.47
CA PRO A 86 6.69 -11.42 5.82
C PRO A 86 5.63 -10.66 6.64
N LEU A 87 5.22 -9.47 6.18
CA LEU A 87 4.25 -8.61 6.84
C LEU A 87 2.84 -8.78 6.29
N ILE A 88 2.66 -9.50 5.18
CA ILE A 88 1.34 -9.78 4.59
C ILE A 88 0.67 -10.89 5.39
N ASN A 89 -0.62 -10.73 5.65
CA ASN A 89 -1.41 -11.65 6.46
C ASN A 89 -1.36 -13.08 5.87
N PRO A 90 -0.78 -14.06 6.58
CA PRO A 90 -0.68 -15.43 6.06
C PRO A 90 -2.06 -16.11 5.97
N ASP A 91 -3.05 -15.62 6.72
CA ASP A 91 -4.41 -16.15 6.77
C ASP A 91 -5.34 -15.44 5.77
N GLY A 92 -4.86 -15.25 4.54
CA GLY A 92 -5.67 -14.77 3.41
C GLY A 92 -5.40 -13.34 2.96
N GLY A 93 -4.28 -12.74 3.36
CA GLY A 93 -3.83 -11.46 2.84
C GLY A 93 -3.58 -11.50 1.33
N ILE A 94 -3.82 -10.38 0.65
CA ILE A 94 -3.76 -10.28 -0.81
C ILE A 94 -2.65 -9.32 -1.22
N LEU A 95 -1.72 -9.81 -2.06
CA LEU A 95 -0.78 -8.98 -2.79
C LEU A 95 -1.21 -8.83 -4.25
N VAL A 96 -1.40 -7.59 -4.69
CA VAL A 96 -1.63 -7.22 -6.10
C VAL A 96 -0.41 -6.48 -6.63
N LEU A 97 0.11 -6.97 -7.76
CA LEU A 97 1.22 -6.37 -8.48
C LEU A 97 0.71 -5.73 -9.77
N HIS A 98 0.89 -4.42 -9.94
CA HIS A 98 0.27 -3.66 -11.05
C HIS A 98 0.79 -4.12 -12.43
N PHE A 99 2.10 -4.18 -12.64
CA PHE A 99 2.71 -4.56 -13.91
C PHE A 99 3.54 -5.84 -13.76
N ARG A 100 3.13 -6.90 -14.48
CA ARG A 100 3.93 -8.13 -14.60
C ARG A 100 4.56 -8.32 -15.97
N TYR A 101 4.36 -7.36 -16.88
CA TYR A 101 4.93 -7.38 -18.22
C TYR A 101 6.04 -6.34 -18.31
N TRP A 102 7.22 -6.79 -18.66
CA TRP A 102 8.39 -5.96 -18.91
C TRP A 102 8.89 -6.35 -20.29
N ASP A 103 9.11 -5.37 -21.18
CA ASP A 103 9.78 -5.62 -22.44
C ASP A 103 11.22 -6.01 -22.12
N ILE A 104 11.45 -7.33 -22.05
CA ILE A 104 12.81 -7.88 -22.07
C ILE A 104 13.26 -7.68 -23.51
N ALA A 105 13.95 -6.57 -23.78
CA ALA A 105 14.65 -6.42 -25.05
C ALA A 105 15.55 -7.66 -25.23
N PRO A 106 15.53 -8.33 -26.40
CA PRO A 106 16.28 -9.56 -26.64
C PRO A 106 17.79 -9.35 -26.51
#